data_AF-A0A931QX62-F1
#
_entry.id   AF-A0A931QX62-F1
#
_cell.length_a   1.000
_cell.length_b   1.000
_cell.length_c   1.000
_cell.angle_alpha   90.00
_cell.angle_beta   90.00
_cell.angle_gamma   90.00
#
_symmetry.space_group_name_H-M   'P 1'
#
loop_
_entity.id
_entity.type
_entity.pdbx_description
1 polymer ?
#
loop_
_entity_poly.entity_id
_entity_poly.type
_entity_poly.pdbx_seq_one_letter_code
_entity_poly.pdbx_strand_id
1 'polypeptide(L)'
;MTDLARRLLDSAATSGHLPATLGAPLERVGVNHLYGALAESLRGIDSGPPPAEIRFRRMMPWPALAPSIGIRYLKAVEGEMMDPDTEVNTLYRDGKLQTWTLKPALFS
;
A
#
# COMPACT_ATOMS: atom_id res chain seq x y z
N MET A 1 -13.38 -15.65 7.81
CA MET A 1 -12.39 -15.43 6.72
C MET A 1 -12.93 -15.83 5.34
N THR A 2 -13.68 -16.93 5.22
CA THR A 2 -14.23 -17.44 3.94
C THR A 2 -15.08 -16.42 3.17
N ASP A 3 -15.81 -15.55 3.88
CA ASP A 3 -16.65 -14.52 3.25
C ASP A 3 -15.83 -13.43 2.53
N LEU A 4 -14.72 -12.97 3.11
CA LEU A 4 -13.86 -11.97 2.50
C LEU A 4 -13.16 -12.53 1.24
N ALA A 5 -12.64 -13.76 1.33
CA ALA A 5 -11.99 -14.43 0.21
C ALA A 5 -12.94 -14.61 -0.98
N ARG A 6 -14.19 -14.99 -0.71
CA ARG A 6 -15.23 -15.11 -1.75
C ARG A 6 -15.55 -13.77 -2.40
N ARG A 7 -15.77 -12.71 -1.61
CA ARG A 7 -16.02 -11.36 -2.15
C ARG A 7 -14.86 -10.82 -2.99
N LEU A 8 -13.62 -11.16 -2.64
CA LEU A 8 -12.43 -10.86 -3.44
C LEU A 8 -12.46 -11.53 -4.80
N LEU A 9 -12.72 -12.84 -4.82
CA LEU A 9 -12.77 -13.65 -6.03
C LEU A 9 -13.91 -13.18 -6.94
N ASP A 10 -15.10 -12.93 -6.39
CA ASP A 10 -16.25 -12.45 -7.13
C ASP A 10 -15.98 -11.07 -7.77
N SER A 11 -15.35 -10.16 -7.01
CA SER A 11 -14.96 -8.85 -7.53
C SER A 11 -13.94 -8.99 -8.66
N ALA A 12 -12.90 -9.82 -8.49
CA ALA A 12 -11.87 -10.00 -9.50
C ALA A 12 -12.37 -10.70 -10.77
N ALA A 13 -13.28 -11.66 -10.62
CA ALA A 13 -13.94 -12.32 -11.75
C ALA A 13 -14.77 -11.33 -12.57
N THR A 14 -15.37 -10.32 -11.92
CA THR A 14 -16.22 -9.32 -12.57
C THR A 14 -15.40 -8.21 -13.24
N SER A 15 -14.37 -7.68 -12.57
CA SER A 15 -13.58 -6.54 -13.07
C SER A 15 -12.31 -6.93 -13.82
N GLY A 16 -11.91 -8.21 -13.79
CA GLY A 16 -10.64 -8.69 -14.34
C GLY A 16 -9.40 -8.30 -13.53
N HIS A 17 -9.57 -7.68 -12.36
CA HIS A 17 -8.49 -7.26 -11.47
C HIS A 17 -8.93 -7.24 -10.01
N LEU A 18 -8.00 -7.33 -9.06
CA LEU A 18 -8.33 -7.18 -7.64
C LEU A 18 -8.82 -5.75 -7.34
N PRO A 19 -9.85 -5.59 -6.49
CA PRO A 19 -10.28 -4.27 -6.06
C PRO A 19 -9.27 -3.66 -5.10
N ALA A 20 -9.01 -2.35 -5.20
CA ALA A 20 -8.09 -1.66 -4.29
C ALA A 20 -8.55 -1.68 -2.82
N THR A 21 -9.88 -1.77 -2.60
CA THR A 21 -10.51 -1.86 -1.28
C THR A 21 -11.76 -2.73 -1.34
N LEU A 22 -12.05 -3.50 -0.29
CA LEU A 22 -13.29 -4.27 -0.13
C LEU A 22 -14.03 -3.90 1.15
N GLY A 23 -15.36 -3.91 1.09
CA GLY A 23 -16.22 -3.64 2.25
C GLY A 23 -16.94 -2.29 2.18
N ALA A 24 -17.85 -2.07 3.13
CA ALA A 24 -18.56 -0.81 3.28
C ALA A 24 -17.57 0.34 3.61
N PRO A 25 -17.88 1.62 3.31
CA PRO A 25 -16.95 2.74 3.48
C PRO A 25 -16.22 2.82 4.84
N LEU A 26 -16.88 2.42 5.93
CA LEU A 26 -16.32 2.43 7.29
C LEU A 26 -15.57 1.14 7.66
N GLU A 27 -15.69 0.10 6.84
CA GLU A 27 -15.12 -1.24 7.03
C GLU A 27 -14.18 -1.62 5.87
N ARG A 28 -13.76 -0.65 5.05
CA ARG A 28 -12.94 -0.91 3.87
C ARG A 28 -11.59 -1.49 4.28
N VAL A 29 -11.37 -2.74 3.88
CA VAL A 29 -10.07 -3.39 3.92
C VAL A 29 -9.38 -3.10 2.59
N GLY A 30 -8.31 -2.31 2.64
CA GLY A 30 -7.48 -2.08 1.46
C GLY A 30 -6.68 -3.33 1.09
N VAL A 31 -6.40 -3.53 -0.20
CA VAL A 31 -5.58 -4.65 -0.68
C VAL A 31 -4.21 -4.70 -0.01
N ASN A 32 -3.67 -3.55 0.40
CA ASN A 32 -2.44 -3.44 1.18
C ASN A 32 -2.52 -4.15 2.55
N HIS A 33 -3.70 -4.24 3.16
CA HIS A 33 -3.92 -4.98 4.41
C HIS A 33 -3.84 -6.48 4.19
N LEU A 34 -4.38 -6.96 3.06
CA LEU A 34 -4.28 -8.36 2.64
C LEU A 34 -2.84 -8.75 2.35
N TYR A 35 -2.12 -7.92 1.58
CA TYR A 35 -0.69 -8.13 1.31
C TYR A 35 0.14 -8.15 2.58
N GLY A 36 -0.11 -7.23 3.50
CA GLY A 36 0.56 -7.18 4.79
C GLY A 36 0.35 -8.43 5.63
N ALA A 37 -0.92 -8.82 5.78
CA ALA A 37 -1.31 -10.01 6.51
C ALA A 37 -0.70 -11.30 5.92
N LEU A 38 -0.64 -11.40 4.58
CA LEU A 38 0.03 -12.49 3.88
C LEU A 38 1.54 -12.47 4.10
N ALA A 39 2.19 -11.31 3.96
CA ALA A 39 3.63 -11.17 4.15
C ALA A 39 4.06 -11.51 5.58
N GLU A 40 3.30 -11.10 6.59
CA GLU A 40 3.53 -11.49 7.99
C GLU A 40 3.38 -13.00 8.19
N SER A 41 2.34 -13.59 7.59
CA SER A 41 2.11 -15.04 7.67
C SER A 41 3.24 -15.83 7.01
N LEU A 42 3.69 -15.40 5.83
CA LEU A 42 4.80 -16.03 5.10
C LEU A 42 6.13 -15.89 5.85
N ARG A 43 6.42 -14.74 6.45
CA ARG A 43 7.63 -14.54 7.26
C ARG A 43 7.68 -15.47 8.48
N GLY A 44 6.52 -15.88 9.00
CA GLY A 44 6.41 -16.83 10.10
C GLY A 44 6.69 -18.29 9.71
N ILE A 45 6.60 -18.64 8.43
CA ILE A 45 6.72 -20.04 7.96
C ILE A 45 8.13 -20.61 8.20
N ASP A 46 9.17 -19.78 8.01
CA ASP A 46 10.54 -20.20 8.29
C ASP A 46 10.78 -20.45 9.80
N SER A 47 9.88 -19.96 10.66
CA SER A 47 9.94 -20.10 12.12
C SER A 47 9.00 -21.17 12.68
N GLY A 48 8.18 -21.82 11.84
CA GLY A 48 7.19 -22.79 12.29
C GLY A 48 5.95 -22.91 11.39
N PRO A 49 4.93 -23.66 11.83
CA PRO A 49 3.71 -23.82 11.06
C PRO A 49 2.99 -22.47 10.87
N PRO A 50 2.30 -22.28 9.72
CA PRO A 50 1.57 -21.06 9.46
C PRO A 50 0.50 -20.81 10.53
N PRO A 51 0.24 -19.54 10.87
CA PRO A 51 -0.70 -19.22 11.93
C PRO A 51 -2.12 -19.68 11.58
N ALA A 52 -2.81 -20.29 12.55
CA ALA A 52 -4.20 -20.71 12.41
C ALA A 52 -5.15 -19.52 12.17
N GLU A 53 -4.76 -18.33 12.65
CA GLU A 53 -5.51 -17.08 12.48
C GLU A 53 -4.61 -15.99 11.89
N ILE A 54 -5.10 -15.36 10.82
CA ILE A 54 -4.46 -14.20 10.20
C ILE A 54 -5.12 -12.94 10.75
N ARG A 55 -4.37 -12.14 11.51
CA ARG A 55 -4.87 -10.88 12.06
C ARG A 55 -4.75 -9.76 11.04
N PHE A 56 -5.88 -9.21 10.61
CA PHE A 56 -5.89 -7.99 9.82
C PHE A 56 -5.56 -6.79 10.72
N ARG A 57 -4.46 -6.12 10.42
CA ARG A 57 -4.08 -4.85 11.04
C ARG A 57 -4.20 -3.74 10.03
N ARG A 58 -4.56 -2.55 10.51
CA ARG A 58 -4.57 -1.37 9.65
C ARG A 58 -3.14 -1.10 9.20
N MET A 59 -2.89 -1.23 7.91
CA MET A 59 -1.58 -0.96 7.34
C MET A 59 -1.63 0.29 6.50
N MET A 60 -0.56 1.08 6.58
CA MET A 60 -0.34 2.13 5.61
C MET A 60 -0.06 1.48 4.26
N PRO A 61 -0.57 2.02 3.13
CA PRO A 61 -0.28 1.47 1.81
C PRO A 61 1.13 1.82 1.30
N TRP A 62 1.97 2.36 2.18
CA TRP A 62 3.35 2.74 1.93
C TRP A 62 4.20 2.53 3.18
N PRO A 63 5.52 2.30 3.03
CA PRO A 63 6.49 2.29 4.13
C PRO A 63 6.42 3.56 4.99
N ALA A 64 6.84 3.45 6.26
CA ALA A 64 6.82 4.58 7.21
C ALA A 64 7.59 5.82 6.72
N LEU A 65 8.59 5.65 5.85
CA LEU A 65 9.36 6.74 5.27
C LEU A 65 8.62 7.50 4.16
N ALA A 66 7.60 6.92 3.54
CA ALA A 66 6.98 7.51 2.36
C ALA A 66 6.40 8.92 2.57
N PRO A 67 5.72 9.25 3.69
CA PRO A 67 5.25 10.61 3.91
C PRO A 67 6.38 11.64 3.90
N SER A 68 7.57 11.32 4.43
CA SER A 68 8.70 12.24 4.45
C SER A 68 9.26 12.48 3.05
N ILE A 69 9.28 11.46 2.20
CA ILE A 69 9.66 11.58 0.79
C ILE A 69 8.62 12.40 0.02
N GLY A 70 7.33 12.13 0.19
CA GLY A 70 6.26 12.93 -0.41
C GLY A 70 6.34 14.41 -0.02
N ILE A 71 6.62 14.71 1.25
CA ILE A 71 6.83 16.10 1.71
C ILE A 71 8.04 16.74 1.04
N ARG A 72 9.13 15.99 0.79
CA ARG A 72 10.30 16.53 0.06
C ARG A 72 9.96 16.90 -1.37
N TYR A 73 9.14 16.09 -2.06
CA TYR A 73 8.62 16.44 -3.38
C TYR A 73 7.77 17.71 -3.33
N LEU A 74 6.90 17.85 -2.32
CA LEU A 74 6.08 19.06 -2.14
C LEU A 74 6.94 20.31 -1.87
N LYS A 75 8.01 20.18 -1.09
CA LYS A 75 8.95 21.30 -0.84
C LYS A 75 9.77 21.68 -2.07
N ALA A 76 10.10 20.72 -2.93
CA ALA A 76 10.78 21.01 -4.19
C ALA A 76 9.88 21.82 -5.15
N VAL A 77 8.58 21.51 -5.11
CA VAL A 77 7.50 22.20 -5.82
C VAL A 77 7.26 23.62 -5.29
N GLU A 78 7.45 23.85 -3.99
CA GLU A 78 7.36 25.18 -3.37
C GLU A 78 8.58 26.08 -3.68
N GLY A 79 9.66 25.53 -4.24
CA GLY A 79 10.83 26.29 -4.71
C GLY A 79 10.56 26.99 -6.05
N GLU A 80 11.05 28.22 -6.21
CA GLU A 80 10.79 29.09 -7.36
C GLU A 80 11.06 28.41 -8.73
N MET A 81 10.17 28.68 -9.69
CA MET A 81 10.07 28.12 -11.06
C MET A 81 9.43 26.73 -11.19
N MET A 82 8.16 26.63 -10.83
CA MET A 82 7.31 25.49 -11.22
C MET A 82 6.33 25.88 -12.32
N ASP A 83 6.07 24.93 -13.20
CA ASP A 83 5.00 25.02 -14.19
C ASP A 83 3.65 25.11 -13.44
N PRO A 84 2.83 26.16 -13.68
CA PRO A 84 1.54 26.34 -13.02
C PRO A 84 0.56 25.19 -13.25
N ASP A 85 0.75 24.39 -14.31
CA ASP A 85 -0.09 23.23 -14.60
C ASP A 85 0.36 21.96 -13.84
N THR A 86 1.36 22.07 -12.98
CA THR A 86 1.86 20.93 -12.19
C THR A 86 0.89 20.55 -11.07
N GLU A 87 0.33 19.35 -11.17
CA GLU A 87 -0.52 18.76 -10.13
C GLU A 87 0.29 18.28 -8.91
N VAL A 88 0.44 19.18 -7.92
CA VAL A 88 1.21 18.94 -6.69
C VAL A 88 0.76 17.69 -5.93
N ASN A 89 -0.55 17.40 -5.94
CA ASN A 89 -1.10 16.21 -5.29
C ASN A 89 -0.63 14.92 -5.96
N THR A 90 -0.43 14.94 -7.28
CA THR A 90 0.13 13.83 -8.05
C THR A 90 1.59 13.63 -7.67
N LEU A 91 2.40 14.69 -7.60
CA LEU A 91 3.81 14.58 -7.18
C LEU A 91 3.96 14.05 -5.75
N TYR A 92 3.12 14.52 -4.82
CA TYR A 92 3.11 14.01 -3.46
C TYR A 92 2.75 12.51 -3.41
N ARG A 93 1.75 12.09 -4.18
CA ARG A 93 1.33 10.68 -4.28
C ARG A 93 2.44 9.83 -4.90
N ASP A 94 3.01 10.27 -6.00
CA ASP A 94 3.97 9.50 -6.79
C ASP A 94 5.31 9.41 -6.05
N GLY A 95 5.73 10.47 -5.35
CA GLY A 95 6.88 10.44 -4.45
C GLY A 95 6.72 9.42 -3.31
N LYS A 96 5.50 9.26 -2.77
CA LYS A 96 5.23 8.17 -1.82
C LYS A 96 5.32 6.80 -2.48
N LEU A 97 4.81 6.63 -3.70
CA LEU A 97 4.84 5.34 -4.41
C LEU A 97 6.26 4.92 -4.80
N GLN A 98 7.16 5.87 -5.07
CA GLN A 98 8.57 5.56 -5.31
C GLN A 98 9.22 4.79 -4.16
N THR A 99 8.72 4.87 -2.93
CA THR A 99 9.25 4.07 -1.81
C THR A 99 9.11 2.56 -2.00
N TRP A 100 8.23 2.10 -2.88
CA TRP A 100 8.10 0.70 -3.25
C TRP A 100 9.12 0.26 -4.31
N THR A 101 9.59 1.19 -5.14
CA THR A 101 10.49 0.91 -6.26
C THR A 101 11.94 1.30 -5.98
N LEU A 102 12.18 2.17 -5.00
CA LEU A 102 13.51 2.49 -4.53
C LEU A 102 14.08 1.26 -3.84
N LYS A 103 15.01 0.58 -4.53
CA LYS A 103 15.94 -0.34 -3.87
C LYS A 103 16.51 0.43 -2.67
N PRO A 104 16.37 -0.04 -1.42
CA PRO A 104 16.96 0.66 -0.30
C PRO A 104 18.45 0.84 -0.61
N ALA A 105 18.90 2.09 -0.73
CA ALA A 105 20.31 2.44 -0.69
C ALA A 105 20.78 2.33 0.76
N LEU A 106 20.59 1.14 1.33
CA LEU A 106 21.18 0.75 2.59
C LEU A 106 22.37 -0.10 2.16
N PHE A 107 23.57 0.41 2.42
CA PHE A 107 24.88 -0.17 2.13
C PHE A 107 25.40 0.02 0.69
N SER A 108 26.13 1.13 0.49
CA SER A 108 27.29 1.23 -0.40
C SER A 108 28.43 1.88 0.37
#